data_AF-A0A920P8Z6-F1
#
_entry.id   AF-A0A920P8Z6-F1
#
_cell.length_a   1.000
_cell.length_b   1.000
_cell.length_c   1.000
_cell.angle_alpha   90.00
_cell.angle_beta   90.00
_cell.angle_gamma   90.00
#
_symmetry.space_group_name_H-M   'P 1'
#
loop_
_entity.id
_entity.type
_entity.pdbx_description
1 polymer ?
#
loop_
_entity_poly.entity_id
_entity_poly.type
_entity_poly.pdbx_seq_one_letter_code
_entity_poly.pdbx_strand_id
1 'polypeptide(L)'
;MDRLGLGPVDMTDSNPSLIYCSIPGFASDDPRASMPAYEGIIGAATATYRTSNLAAAAADLDTNQPKYTAIPIASVYGAFQSVTAITMALNAREKGLGATHRGTTF
;
A
#
# COMPACT_ATOMS: atom_id res chain seq x y z
N MET A 1 7.53 -10.20 7.95
CA MET A 1 8.26 -11.32 7.29
C MET A 1 9.37 -11.88 8.19
N ASP A 2 9.75 -11.16 9.24
CA ASP A 2 10.81 -11.52 10.19
C ASP A 2 10.60 -12.88 10.86
N ARG A 3 9.35 -13.24 11.20
CA ARG A 3 9.01 -14.57 11.74
C ARG A 3 9.40 -15.74 10.81
N LEU A 4 9.57 -15.47 9.52
CA LEU A 4 9.98 -16.45 8.51
C LEU A 4 11.47 -16.33 8.14
N GLY A 5 12.22 -15.42 8.77
CA GLY A 5 13.61 -15.11 8.38
C GLY A 5 13.74 -14.42 7.03
N LEU A 6 12.66 -13.80 6.54
CA LEU A 6 12.60 -13.07 5.26
C LEU A 6 12.38 -11.57 5.49
N GLY A 7 12.86 -11.06 6.62
CA GLY A 7 12.76 -9.65 6.98
C GLY A 7 13.65 -8.76 6.11
N PRO A 8 13.40 -7.44 6.07
CA PRO A 8 14.19 -6.52 5.28
C PRO A 8 15.68 -6.53 5.69
N VAL A 9 15.98 -6.64 6.98
CA VAL A 9 17.36 -6.69 7.50
C VAL A 9 18.05 -7.97 7.00
N ASP A 10 17.50 -9.15 7.32
CA ASP A 10 18.09 -10.45 6.95
C ASP A 10 18.32 -10.56 5.43
N MET A 11 17.36 -10.11 4.63
CA MET A 11 17.44 -10.21 3.18
C MET A 11 18.46 -9.23 2.59
N THR A 12 18.53 -8.00 3.08
CA THR A 12 19.48 -7.00 2.57
C THR A 12 20.92 -7.26 3.03
N ASP A 13 21.11 -7.87 4.20
CA ASP A 13 22.44 -8.34 4.62
C ASP A 13 22.93 -9.49 3.73
N SER A 14 22.05 -10.41 3.32
CA SER A 14 22.38 -11.52 2.42
C SER A 14 22.68 -11.07 0.98
N ASN A 15 22.03 -10.00 0.52
CA ASN A 15 22.25 -9.42 -0.80
C ASN A 15 22.11 -7.89 -0.72
N PRO A 16 23.23 -7.16 -0.57
CA PRO A 16 23.22 -5.69 -0.45
C PRO A 16 22.69 -4.95 -1.68
N SER A 17 22.56 -5.64 -2.83
CA SER A 17 21.99 -5.06 -4.06
C SER A 17 20.48 -5.27 -4.19
N LEU A 18 19.87 -6.05 -3.29
CA LEU A 18 18.44 -6.35 -3.29
C LEU A 18 17.61 -5.10 -3.03
N ILE A 19 16.53 -4.93 -3.81
CA ILE A 19 15.49 -3.96 -3.52
C ILE A 19 14.36 -4.71 -2.81
N TYR A 20 14.21 -4.44 -1.52
CA TYR A 20 13.12 -4.98 -0.71
C TYR A 20 11.98 -3.96 -0.67
N CYS A 21 10.79 -4.35 -1.14
CA CYS A 21 9.60 -3.50 -1.13
C CYS A 21 8.52 -4.14 -0.26
N SER A 22 8.07 -3.41 0.76
CA SER A 22 6.94 -3.78 1.61
C SER A 22 5.75 -2.89 1.28
N ILE A 23 4.55 -3.47 1.26
CA ILE A 23 3.30 -2.76 0.93
C ILE A 23 2.26 -3.06 2.03
N PRO A 24 2.45 -2.56 3.27
CA PRO A 24 1.43 -2.73 4.29
C PRO A 24 0.26 -1.78 4.03
N GLY A 25 -0.86 -2.04 4.70
CA GLY A 25 -2.04 -1.16 4.59
C GLY A 25 -1.93 0.14 5.38
N PHE A 26 -1.14 0.12 6.46
CA PHE A 26 -0.89 1.27 7.34
C PHE A 26 0.59 1.32 7.68
N ALA A 27 1.10 2.53 7.87
CA ALA A 27 2.49 2.77 8.23
C ALA A 27 2.87 2.11 9.55
N SER A 28 4.16 1.78 9.70
CA SER A 28 4.66 1.07 10.89
C SER A 28 4.47 1.80 12.21
N ASP A 29 4.31 3.13 12.16
CA ASP A 29 4.06 4.02 13.29
C ASP A 29 2.56 4.38 13.46
N ASP A 30 1.68 3.89 12.58
CA ASP A 30 0.23 4.05 12.73
C ASP A 30 -0.30 3.07 13.81
N PRO A 31 -1.23 3.49 14.69
CA PRO A 31 -1.88 2.59 15.65
C PRO A 31 -2.53 1.35 15.02
N ARG A 32 -2.86 1.41 13.73
CA ARG A 32 -3.47 0.34 12.94
C ARG A 32 -2.45 -0.51 12.17
N ALA A 33 -1.15 -0.36 12.39
CA ALA A 33 -0.09 -1.09 11.67
C ALA A 33 -0.27 -2.62 11.68
N SER A 34 -0.88 -3.17 12.74
CA SER A 34 -1.17 -4.60 12.88
C SER A 34 -2.50 -5.04 12.25
N MET A 35 -3.30 -4.09 11.74
CA MET A 35 -4.61 -4.37 11.18
C MET A 35 -4.47 -4.99 9.78
N PRO A 36 -5.23 -6.05 9.45
CA PRO A 36 -5.24 -6.61 8.10
C PRO A 36 -5.65 -5.57 7.05
N ALA A 37 -4.86 -5.46 5.99
CA ALA A 37 -5.03 -4.48 4.92
C ALA A 37 -6.05 -4.92 3.85
N TYR A 38 -7.25 -5.36 4.26
CA TYR A 38 -8.29 -5.73 3.29
C TYR A 38 -8.87 -4.50 2.59
N GLU A 39 -9.36 -4.69 1.35
CA GLU A 39 -9.99 -3.62 0.54
C GLU A 39 -11.06 -2.86 1.32
N GLY A 40 -11.89 -3.58 2.10
CA GLY A 40 -12.86 -3.05 3.05
C GLY A 40 -12.30 -1.98 3.99
N ILE A 41 -11.21 -2.33 4.65
CA ILE A 41 -10.59 -1.58 5.73
C ILE A 41 -9.86 -0.37 5.18
N ILE A 42 -9.06 -0.57 4.12
CA ILE A 42 -8.31 0.52 3.49
C ILE A 42 -9.25 1.48 2.78
N GLY A 43 -10.27 0.95 2.07
CA GLY A 43 -11.29 1.76 1.42
C GLY A 43 -12.05 2.66 2.40
N ALA A 44 -12.40 2.13 3.58
CA ALA A 44 -13.02 2.93 4.64
C ALA A 44 -12.05 3.98 5.21
N ALA A 45 -10.81 3.59 5.52
CA ALA A 45 -9.80 4.49 6.09
C ALA A 45 -9.40 5.63 5.15
N THR A 46 -9.55 5.44 3.83
CA THR A 46 -9.18 6.41 2.78
C THR A 46 -10.37 7.16 2.19
N ALA A 47 -11.58 6.99 2.75
CA ALA A 47 -12.81 7.59 2.24
C ALA A 47 -13.08 7.27 0.74
N THR A 48 -12.67 6.07 0.29
CA THR A 48 -12.86 5.62 -1.09
C THR A 48 -14.33 5.27 -1.38
N TYR A 49 -15.13 4.97 -0.35
CA TYR A 49 -16.54 4.68 -0.51
C TYR A 49 -17.35 5.95 -0.77
N ARG A 50 -17.99 6.00 -1.95
CA ARG A 50 -18.92 7.07 -2.31
C ARG A 50 -20.23 6.89 -1.54
N THR A 51 -20.75 7.99 -1.05
CA THR A 51 -22.05 8.07 -0.37
C THR A 51 -23.17 8.23 -1.42
N SER A 52 -22.95 9.03 -2.46
CA SER A 52 -23.90 9.23 -3.57
C SER A 52 -23.46 8.55 -4.88
N ASN A 53 -24.41 7.92 -5.58
CA ASN A 53 -24.31 7.68 -7.02
C ASN A 53 -25.51 8.35 -7.71
N LEU A 54 -25.34 8.79 -8.95
CA LEU A 54 -26.38 9.52 -9.70
C LEU A 54 -27.70 8.74 -9.79
N ALA A 55 -27.61 7.40 -9.78
CA ALA A 55 -28.75 6.48 -9.79
C ALA A 55 -29.52 6.44 -8.45
N ALA A 56 -28.86 6.58 -7.31
CA ALA A 56 -29.47 6.59 -5.97
C ALA A 56 -30.15 7.92 -5.68
N ALA A 57 -29.57 9.03 -6.17
CA ALA A 57 -30.24 10.33 -6.15
C ALA A 57 -31.54 10.31 -6.98
N ALA A 58 -31.58 9.55 -8.07
CA ALA A 58 -32.78 9.35 -8.89
C ALA A 58 -33.80 8.37 -8.27
N ALA A 59 -33.40 7.57 -7.28
CA ALA A 59 -34.22 6.51 -6.68
C ALA A 59 -34.61 6.79 -5.21
N ASP A 60 -34.35 8.00 -4.71
CA ASP A 60 -34.63 8.43 -3.32
C ASP A 60 -34.08 7.46 -2.25
N LEU A 61 -32.96 6.80 -2.57
CA LEU A 61 -32.29 5.89 -1.66
C LEU A 61 -31.36 6.69 -0.75
N ASP A 62 -31.20 6.25 0.51
CA ASP A 62 -30.29 6.87 1.47
C ASP A 62 -28.89 7.05 0.87
N THR A 63 -28.56 8.30 0.55
CA THR A 63 -27.31 8.70 -0.09
C THR A 63 -26.21 8.96 0.93
N ASN A 64 -26.44 8.74 2.23
CA ASN A 64 -25.45 8.94 3.29
C ASN A 64 -24.71 7.66 3.69
N GLN A 65 -25.04 6.49 3.13
CA GLN A 65 -24.37 5.24 3.48
C GLN A 65 -23.14 4.96 2.60
N PRO A 66 -22.00 4.56 3.18
CA PRO A 66 -20.84 4.11 2.42
C PRO A 66 -21.17 2.87 1.59
N LYS A 67 -20.94 2.92 0.28
CA LYS A 67 -21.15 1.77 -0.62
C LYS A 67 -19.83 1.08 -0.90
N TYR A 68 -19.74 -0.19 -0.53
CA TYR A 68 -18.60 -1.03 -0.88
C TYR A 68 -18.48 -1.15 -2.40
N THR A 69 -17.24 -1.18 -2.88
CA THR A 69 -16.92 -1.43 -4.29
C THR A 69 -16.15 -2.74 -4.42
N ALA A 70 -16.53 -3.55 -5.41
CA ALA A 70 -15.79 -4.78 -5.75
C ALA A 70 -14.51 -4.50 -6.56
N ILE A 71 -14.31 -3.24 -6.99
CA ILE A 71 -13.09 -2.84 -7.68
C ILE A 71 -11.97 -2.73 -6.63
N PRO A 72 -10.83 -3.43 -6.80
CA PRO A 72 -9.75 -3.48 -5.80
C PRO A 72 -8.87 -2.22 -5.87
N ILE A 73 -9.46 -1.07 -5.56
CA ILE A 73 -8.82 0.23 -5.71
C ILE A 73 -7.57 0.32 -4.83
N ALA A 74 -7.62 -0.18 -3.59
CA ALA A 74 -6.51 -0.07 -2.66
C ALA A 74 -5.31 -0.91 -3.14
N SER A 75 -5.53 -2.18 -3.50
CA SER A 75 -4.47 -3.06 -4.01
C SER A 75 -3.84 -2.53 -5.30
N VAL A 76 -4.65 -2.06 -6.25
CA VAL A 76 -4.14 -1.54 -7.53
C VAL A 76 -3.30 -0.29 -7.30
N TYR A 77 -3.75 0.62 -6.44
CA TYR A 77 -3.00 1.82 -6.12
C TYR A 77 -1.68 1.50 -5.40
N GLY A 78 -1.72 0.59 -4.42
CA GLY A 78 -0.51 0.11 -3.73
C GLY A 78 0.50 -0.52 -4.70
N ALA A 79 0.03 -1.32 -5.66
CA ALA A 79 0.87 -1.91 -6.70
C ALA A 79 1.51 -0.85 -7.61
N PHE A 80 0.74 0.15 -8.07
CA PHE A 80 1.28 1.23 -8.91
C PHE A 80 2.36 2.06 -8.21
N GLN A 81 2.14 2.40 -6.93
CA GLN A 81 3.13 3.11 -6.12
C GLN A 81 4.39 2.26 -5.94
N SER A 82 4.22 0.97 -5.70
CA SER A 82 5.33 0.04 -5.51
C SER A 82 6.18 -0.13 -6.77
N VAL A 83 5.54 -0.29 -7.94
CA VAL A 83 6.26 -0.35 -9.24
C VAL A 83 7.05 0.92 -9.48
N THR A 84 6.47 2.08 -9.17
CA THR A 84 7.13 3.38 -9.31
C THR A 84 8.35 3.46 -8.38
N ALA A 85 8.19 3.12 -7.09
CA ALA A 85 9.27 3.12 -6.12
C ALA A 85 10.40 2.15 -6.49
N ILE A 86 10.07 0.93 -6.90
CA ILE A 86 11.05 -0.08 -7.34
C ILE A 86 11.82 0.44 -8.56
N THR A 87 11.13 1.01 -9.55
CA THR A 87 11.77 1.56 -10.75
C THR A 87 12.74 2.71 -10.40
N MET A 88 12.32 3.60 -9.50
CA MET A 88 13.18 4.68 -9.00
C MET A 88 14.41 4.14 -8.26
N ALA A 89 14.24 3.13 -7.41
CA ALA A 89 15.34 2.48 -6.70
C ALA A 89 16.32 1.78 -7.65
N LEU A 90 15.83 1.09 -8.69
CA LEU A 90 16.65 0.48 -9.74
C LEU A 90 17.49 1.52 -10.47
N ASN A 91 16.88 2.63 -10.89
CA ASN A 91 17.57 3.72 -11.57
C ASN A 91 18.60 4.43 -10.66
N ALA A 92 18.28 4.62 -9.37
CA ALA A 92 19.23 5.17 -8.41
C ALA A 92 20.46 4.26 -8.21
N ARG A 93 20.22 2.94 -8.15
CA ARG A 93 21.28 1.93 -8.07
C ARG A 93 22.19 1.95 -9.30
N GLU A 94 21.62 2.04 -10.50
CA GLU A 94 22.38 2.12 -11.76
C GLU A 94 23.31 3.34 -11.80
N LYS A 95 22.84 4.49 -11.28
CA LYS A 95 23.62 5.73 -11.22
C LYS A 95 24.69 5.76 -10.13
N GLY A 96 24.89 4.66 -9.39
CA GLY A 96 25.87 4.59 -8.30
C GLY A 96 25.53 5.48 -7.10
N LEU A 97 24.28 5.96 -7.00
CA LEU A 97 23.82 6.78 -5.86
C LEU A 97 23.59 5.94 -4.58
N GLY A 98 23.92 4.64 -4.65
CA GLY A 98 23.87 3.72 -3.53
C GLY A 98 22.44 3.40 -3.10
N ALA A 99 22.22 2.17 -2.65
CA ALA A 99 21.02 1.75 -1.96
C ALA A 99 20.94 2.42 -0.56
N THR A 100 20.97 3.75 -0.50
CA THR A 100 20.81 4.52 0.72
C THR A 100 19.33 4.67 1.02
N HIS A 101 18.65 3.54 1.14
CA HIS A 101 17.33 3.52 1.74
C HIS A 101 17.16 2.27 2.58
N ARG A 102 17.81 2.31 3.75
CA ARG A 102 17.38 1.53 4.91
C ARG A 102 15.98 2.03 5.32
N GLY A 103 14.94 1.44 4.72
CA GLY A 103 13.55 1.56 5.14
C GLY A 103 12.87 2.91 4.92
N THR A 104 12.16 3.06 3.79
CA THR A 104 10.80 3.61 3.87
C THR A 104 9.90 2.40 3.92
N THR A 105 9.59 2.02 5.15
CA THR A 105 8.34 1.33 5.44
C THR A 105 7.26 2.40 5.25
N PHE A 106 6.60 2.41 4.09
CA PHE A 106 5.19 2.83 4.10
C PHE A 106 4.38 1.78 4.84
#